data_AF-A0AA52ASW5-F1
#
_entry.id   AF-A0AA52ASW5-F1
#
_cell.length_a   1.000
_cell.length_b   1.000
_cell.length_c   1.000
_cell.angle_alpha   90.00
_cell.angle_beta   90.00
_cell.angle_gamma   90.00
#
_symmetry.space_group_name_H-M   'P 1'
#
loop_
_entity.id
_entity.type
_entity.pdbx_description
1 polymer ?
#
loop_
_entity_poly.entity_id
_entity_poly.type
_entity_poly.pdbx_seq_one_letter_code
_entity_poly.pdbx_strand_id
1 'polypeptide(L)'
;MQSLKRPGRTMSKRQQPVVEPEPEGVEPGDDEFDAYDTFEMYRVICPDCAQPIALLADEEVLPEHALCASPWNPFGLTVCAGTGRAAADARPADESVTPHEQDTALLLTLPQGLDWRMQPFSHVGGPGSRPMRMPAMRRAA
;
A
#
# COMPACT_ATOMS: atom_id res chain seq x y z
N MET A 1 15.78 -33.18 -35.65
CA MET A 1 16.25 -31.90 -35.07
C MET A 1 16.83 -32.19 -33.70
N GLN A 2 18.15 -32.09 -33.56
CA GLN A 2 18.88 -32.44 -32.36
C GLN A 2 18.89 -31.25 -31.38
N SER A 3 18.36 -31.46 -30.17
CA SER A 3 18.39 -30.46 -29.10
C SER A 3 19.78 -30.48 -28.44
N LEU A 4 20.57 -29.44 -28.69
CA LEU A 4 21.87 -29.25 -28.05
C LEU A 4 21.67 -28.92 -26.56
N LYS A 5 22.17 -29.80 -25.67
CA LYS A 5 22.20 -29.58 -24.21
C LYS A 5 23.15 -28.42 -23.89
N ARG A 6 22.63 -27.33 -23.31
CA ARG A 6 23.45 -26.24 -22.75
C ARG A 6 24.14 -26.71 -21.46
N PRO A 7 25.45 -26.46 -21.26
CA PRO A 7 26.11 -26.78 -20.02
C PRO A 7 25.68 -25.82 -18.90
N GLY A 8 25.42 -26.40 -17.72
CA GLY A 8 24.94 -25.70 -16.54
C GLY A 8 25.93 -24.64 -16.05
N ARG A 9 25.40 -23.45 -15.77
CA ARG A 9 26.13 -22.33 -15.18
C ARG A 9 26.36 -22.65 -13.70
N THR A 10 27.61 -22.79 -13.27
CA THR A 10 27.98 -22.95 -11.87
C THR A 10 27.68 -21.66 -11.11
N MET A 11 26.83 -21.73 -10.07
CA MET A 11 26.57 -20.58 -9.19
C MET A 11 27.81 -20.33 -8.32
N SER A 12 28.44 -19.16 -8.49
CA SER A 12 29.51 -18.69 -7.62
C SER A 12 28.97 -18.48 -6.21
N LYS A 13 29.46 -19.30 -5.26
CA LYS A 13 29.09 -19.25 -3.84
C LYS A 13 29.88 -18.13 -3.15
N ARG A 14 29.64 -16.87 -3.53
CA ARG A 14 30.11 -15.70 -2.76
C ARG A 14 28.94 -15.25 -1.87
N GLN A 15 28.82 -15.88 -0.71
CA GLN A 15 27.95 -15.39 0.36
C GLN A 15 28.52 -14.06 0.83
N GLN A 16 27.94 -12.95 0.36
CA GLN A 16 28.17 -11.66 1.00
C GLN A 16 27.38 -11.66 2.31
N PRO A 17 28.00 -11.36 3.46
CA PRO A 17 27.26 -11.13 4.68
C PRO A 17 26.39 -9.88 4.46
N VAL A 18 25.08 -10.04 4.53
CA VAL A 18 24.15 -8.92 4.64
C VAL A 18 24.42 -8.29 6.00
N VAL A 19 25.09 -7.14 5.99
CA VAL A 19 25.12 -6.25 7.15
C VAL A 19 23.72 -5.65 7.23
N GLU A 20 23.00 -6.01 8.28
CA GLU A 20 21.73 -5.39 8.63
C GLU A 20 22.04 -3.92 8.99
N PRO A 21 21.49 -2.92 8.28
CA PRO A 21 21.71 -1.54 8.66
C PRO A 21 21.06 -1.31 10.03
N GLU A 22 21.85 -0.91 11.02
CA GLU A 22 21.31 -0.41 12.28
C GLU A 22 20.37 0.76 11.97
N PRO A 23 19.14 0.78 12.51
CA PRO A 23 18.27 1.93 12.34
C PRO A 23 18.93 3.13 13.03
N GLU A 24 19.32 4.13 12.24
CA GLU A 24 19.77 5.41 12.78
C GLU A 24 18.66 5.95 13.68
N GLY A 25 18.98 6.13 14.97
CA GLY A 25 18.04 6.62 15.96
C GLY A 25 17.52 7.99 15.54
N VAL A 26 16.21 8.11 15.38
CA VAL A 26 15.53 9.39 15.25
C VAL A 26 15.71 10.11 16.59
N GLU A 27 16.53 11.16 16.60
CA GLU A 27 16.57 12.11 17.71
C GLU A 27 15.15 12.64 17.95
N PRO A 28 14.67 12.73 19.21
CA PRO A 28 13.34 13.25 19.50
C PRO A 28 13.33 14.73 19.13
N GLY A 29 12.83 15.01 17.93
CA GLY A 29 12.53 16.36 17.47
C GLY A 29 11.53 16.98 18.43
N ASP A 30 11.90 18.17 18.88
CA ASP A 30 11.10 19.14 19.59
C ASP A 30 9.63 19.16 19.14
N ASP A 31 8.76 19.22 20.14
CA ASP A 31 7.29 19.08 20.17
C ASP A 31 6.58 20.24 19.41
N GLU A 32 6.90 20.42 18.13
CA GLU A 32 6.28 21.37 17.20
C GLU A 32 5.46 20.66 16.10
N PHE A 33 5.14 19.38 16.31
CA PHE A 33 4.33 18.55 15.41
C PHE A 33 2.82 18.75 15.59
N ASP A 34 2.39 19.27 16.75
CA ASP A 34 0.96 19.36 17.12
C ASP A 34 0.13 20.35 16.27
N ALA A 35 0.79 21.24 15.52
CA ALA A 35 0.10 22.22 14.66
C ALA A 35 -0.24 21.71 13.24
N TYR A 36 0.35 20.59 12.80
CA TYR A 36 0.18 20.06 11.44
C TYR A 36 -0.25 18.58 11.38
N ASP A 37 -0.55 17.95 12.53
CA ASP A 37 -0.83 16.50 12.62
C ASP A 37 -2.30 16.10 12.42
N THR A 38 -3.19 17.05 12.13
CA THR A 38 -4.58 16.74 11.74
C THR A 38 -4.83 17.16 10.31
N PHE A 39 -4.78 16.19 9.38
CA PHE A 39 -5.21 16.43 8.01
C PHE A 39 -6.73 16.30 7.93
N GLU A 40 -7.37 17.38 7.52
CA GLU A 40 -8.78 17.37 7.13
C GLU A 40 -8.93 16.71 5.76
N MET A 41 -9.24 15.41 5.75
CA MET A 41 -9.44 14.63 4.53
C MET A 41 -10.92 14.50 4.22
N TYR A 42 -11.29 14.65 2.95
CA TYR A 42 -12.62 14.35 2.44
C TYR A 42 -12.54 13.57 1.13
N ARG A 43 -13.68 13.05 0.66
CA ARG A 43 -13.73 12.26 -0.58
C ARG A 43 -14.66 12.88 -1.62
N VAL A 44 -14.18 12.92 -2.85
CA VAL A 44 -14.94 13.37 -4.02
C VAL A 44 -14.95 12.30 -5.09
N ILE A 45 -15.96 12.31 -5.95
CA ILE A 45 -16.06 11.41 -7.10
C ILE A 45 -15.47 12.10 -8.31
N CYS A 46 -14.38 11.54 -8.85
CA CYS A 46 -13.79 12.04 -10.09
C CYS A 46 -14.80 11.94 -11.25
N PRO A 47 -15.05 13.03 -12.02
CA PRO A 47 -16.05 13.03 -13.07
C PRO A 47 -15.69 12.15 -14.28
N ASP A 48 -14.40 11.88 -14.52
CA ASP A 48 -13.96 11.07 -15.66
C ASP A 48 -13.95 9.57 -15.35
N CYS A 49 -13.58 9.16 -14.13
CA CYS A 49 -13.43 7.75 -13.77
C CYS A 49 -14.48 7.21 -12.80
N ALA A 50 -15.31 8.09 -12.24
CA ALA A 50 -16.33 7.78 -11.23
C ALA A 50 -15.78 7.10 -9.95
N GLN A 51 -14.46 7.09 -9.73
CA GLN A 51 -13.86 6.57 -8.52
C GLN A 51 -13.85 7.63 -7.42
N PRO A 52 -14.04 7.23 -6.15
CA PRO A 52 -13.78 8.09 -5.00
C PRO A 52 -12.29 8.40 -4.90
N ILE A 53 -11.96 9.69 -4.80
CA ILE A 53 -10.61 10.22 -4.61
C ILE A 53 -10.58 10.90 -3.25
N ALA A 54 -9.58 10.57 -2.43
CA ALA A 54 -9.31 11.28 -1.20
C ALA A 54 -8.62 12.60 -1.54
N LEU A 55 -9.09 13.68 -0.92
CA LEU A 55 -8.59 15.04 -1.10
C LEU A 55 -8.31 15.65 0.26
N LEU A 56 -7.27 16.48 0.34
CA LEU A 56 -7.04 17.34 1.50
C LEU A 56 -7.85 18.64 1.38
N ALA A 57 -8.21 19.25 2.51
CA ALA A 57 -9.01 20.48 2.55
C ALA A 57 -8.39 21.66 1.75
N ASP A 58 -7.07 21.70 1.63
CA ASP A 58 -6.30 22.74 0.92
C ASP A 58 -5.98 22.39 -0.55
N GLU A 59 -6.33 21.18 -1.01
CA GLU A 59 -6.14 20.78 -2.41
C GLU A 59 -7.27 21.32 -3.30
N GLU A 60 -6.90 22.19 -4.25
CA GLU A 60 -7.87 22.78 -5.19
C GLU A 60 -8.07 21.96 -6.47
N VAL A 61 -7.23 20.94 -6.69
CA VAL A 61 -7.23 20.09 -7.88
C VAL A 61 -7.17 18.62 -7.52
N LEU A 62 -7.77 17.76 -8.35
CA LEU A 62 -7.72 16.32 -8.17
C LEU A 62 -6.27 15.82 -8.29
N PRO A 63 -5.76 15.05 -7.30
CA PRO A 63 -4.42 14.51 -7.35
C PRO A 63 -4.27 13.51 -8.51
N GLU A 64 -3.02 13.19 -8.83
CA GLU A 64 -2.73 12.15 -9.81
C GLU A 64 -3.29 10.80 -9.34
N HIS A 65 -4.18 10.25 -10.16
CA HIS A 65 -4.78 8.94 -9.93
C HIS A 65 -4.85 8.17 -11.23
N ALA A 66 -4.93 6.85 -11.11
CA ALA A 66 -4.88 5.94 -12.25
C ALA A 66 -6.10 5.03 -12.31
N LEU A 67 -6.42 4.60 -13.51
CA LEU A 67 -7.46 3.63 -13.81
C LEU A 67 -6.83 2.30 -14.19
N CYS A 68 -7.38 1.20 -13.67
CA CYS A 68 -7.13 -0.11 -14.22
C CYS A 68 -7.98 -0.29 -15.48
N ALA A 69 -7.37 -0.76 -16.58
CA ALA A 69 -8.13 -1.13 -17.78
C ALA A 69 -9.23 -2.19 -17.51
N SER A 70 -9.01 -3.06 -16.52
CA SER A 70 -10.03 -3.96 -15.97
C SER A 70 -9.66 -4.39 -14.54
N PRO A 71 -10.61 -4.89 -13.73
CA PRO A 71 -10.31 -5.47 -12.41
C PRO A 71 -9.35 -6.67 -12.46
N TRP A 72 -9.24 -7.33 -13.61
CA TRP A 72 -8.37 -8.50 -13.83
C TRP A 72 -6.99 -8.15 -14.39
N ASN A 73 -6.72 -6.86 -14.66
CA ASN A 73 -5.43 -6.38 -15.13
C ASN A 73 -4.90 -5.25 -14.22
N PRO A 74 -4.43 -5.57 -13.01
CA PRO A 74 -4.00 -4.57 -12.02
C PRO A 74 -2.70 -3.84 -12.42
N PHE A 75 -1.95 -4.37 -13.39
CA PHE A 75 -0.70 -3.76 -13.86
C PHE A 75 -0.90 -2.84 -15.06
N GLY A 76 -2.08 -2.86 -15.69
CA GLY A 76 -2.44 -1.98 -16.79
C GLY A 76 -2.97 -0.62 -16.31
N LEU A 77 -2.31 -0.03 -15.32
CA LEU A 77 -2.67 1.29 -14.79
C LEU A 77 -2.29 2.38 -15.79
N THR A 78 -3.25 3.26 -16.09
CA THR A 78 -3.02 4.47 -16.90
C THR A 78 -3.51 5.68 -16.11
N VAL A 79 -2.78 6.80 -16.17
CA VAL A 79 -3.21 8.05 -15.52
C VAL A 79 -4.59 8.44 -16.03
N CYS A 80 -5.49 8.78 -15.10
CA CYS A 80 -6.83 9.21 -15.42
C CYS A 80 -6.79 10.60 -16.09
N ALA A 81 -7.64 10.81 -17.09
CA ALA A 81 -7.80 12.13 -17.72
C ALA A 81 -8.34 13.20 -16.75
N GLY A 82 -8.94 12.79 -15.62
CA GLY A 82 -9.42 13.69 -14.57
C GLY A 82 -8.33 14.19 -13.62
N THR A 83 -7.10 13.70 -13.71
CA THR A 83 -5.95 14.24 -12.95
C THR A 83 -5.79 15.73 -13.23
N GLY A 84 -5.67 16.54 -12.18
CA GLY A 84 -5.50 17.99 -12.27
C GLY A 84 -6.78 18.78 -12.58
N ARG A 85 -7.95 18.14 -12.69
CA ARG A 85 -9.23 18.88 -12.75
C ARG A 85 -9.49 19.60 -11.43
N ALA A 86 -10.28 20.67 -11.47
CA ALA A 86 -10.67 21.39 -10.27
C ALA A 86 -11.49 20.49 -9.33
N ALA A 87 -11.18 20.51 -8.04
CA ALA A 87 -11.93 19.78 -7.02
C ALA A 87 -13.41 20.22 -6.98
N ALA A 88 -13.67 21.50 -7.26
CA ALA A 88 -15.02 22.06 -7.35
C ALA A 88 -15.90 21.45 -8.46
N ASP A 89 -15.31 20.83 -9.48
CA ASP A 89 -16.06 20.12 -10.53
C ASP A 89 -16.48 18.70 -10.11
N ALA A 90 -15.93 18.20 -9.00
CA ALA A 90 -16.19 16.85 -8.49
C ALA A 90 -17.33 16.88 -7.46
N ARG A 91 -18.20 15.86 -7.53
CA ARG A 91 -19.29 15.69 -6.55
C ARG A 91 -18.74 15.03 -5.28
N PRO A 92 -19.23 15.37 -4.07
CA PRO A 92 -18.91 14.62 -2.86
C PRO A 92 -19.21 13.12 -3.00
N ALA A 93 -18.33 12.28 -2.43
CA ALA A 93 -18.49 10.83 -2.45
C ALA A 93 -19.45 10.33 -1.37
N ASP A 94 -19.47 11.00 -0.23
CA ASP A 94 -20.32 10.69 0.92
C ASP A 94 -21.48 11.70 1.01
N GLU A 95 -22.51 11.39 1.80
CA GLU A 95 -23.71 12.25 1.98
C GLU A 95 -23.38 13.60 2.64
N SER A 96 -22.18 13.74 3.23
CA SER A 96 -21.68 14.95 3.90
C SER A 96 -20.26 15.31 3.43
N VAL A 97 -20.01 16.60 3.16
CA VAL A 97 -18.69 17.12 2.74
C VAL A 97 -17.71 17.30 3.92
N THR A 98 -18.23 17.35 5.15
CA THR A 98 -17.71 16.54 6.25
C THR A 98 -16.21 16.21 6.28
N PRO A 99 -15.25 17.15 6.42
CA PRO A 99 -13.86 16.77 6.56
C PRO A 99 -13.73 15.86 7.78
N HIS A 100 -13.10 14.70 7.59
CA HIS A 100 -12.84 13.80 8.68
C HIS A 100 -11.45 14.10 9.22
N GLU A 101 -11.40 14.69 10.40
CA GLU A 101 -10.15 14.85 11.15
C GLU A 101 -9.63 13.46 11.53
N GLN A 102 -8.44 13.11 11.01
CA GLN A 102 -7.75 11.87 11.35
C GLN A 102 -6.34 12.19 11.83
N ASP A 103 -6.00 11.65 13.01
CA ASP A 103 -4.65 11.68 13.57
C ASP A 103 -3.67 10.94 12.65
N THR A 104 -2.63 11.65 12.20
CA THR A 104 -1.57 11.13 11.31
C THR A 104 -0.90 9.87 11.86
N ALA A 105 -0.67 9.80 13.17
CA ALA A 105 -0.02 8.67 13.80
C ALA A 105 -0.89 7.41 13.68
N LEU A 106 -2.21 7.55 13.77
CA LEU A 106 -3.14 6.44 13.54
C LEU A 106 -3.24 6.06 12.05
N LEU A 107 -3.19 7.02 11.14
CA LEU A 107 -3.24 6.78 9.69
C LEU A 107 -2.01 6.02 9.17
N LEU A 108 -0.83 6.38 9.66
CA LEU A 108 0.45 5.84 9.18
C LEU A 108 0.90 4.60 9.96
N THR A 109 0.29 4.32 11.12
CA THR A 109 0.52 3.09 11.86
C THR A 109 -0.30 1.95 11.27
N LEU A 110 0.38 1.02 10.61
CA LEU A 110 -0.25 -0.18 10.09
C LEU A 110 -0.73 -1.06 11.26
N PRO A 111 -2.03 -1.43 11.34
CA PRO A 111 -2.51 -2.36 12.36
C PRO A 111 -1.77 -3.70 12.28
N GLN A 112 -1.51 -4.33 13.42
CA GLN A 112 -0.78 -5.62 13.48
C GLN A 112 -1.42 -6.71 12.59
N GLY A 113 -2.75 -6.71 12.43
CA GLY A 113 -3.46 -7.65 11.56
C GLY A 113 -3.37 -7.35 10.06
N LEU A 114 -2.88 -6.17 9.68
CA LEU A 114 -2.69 -5.70 8.30
C LEU A 114 -1.21 -5.66 7.88
N ASP A 115 -0.29 -6.18 8.70
CA ASP A 115 1.09 -6.42 8.25
C ASP A 115 1.08 -7.47 7.13
N TRP A 116 1.21 -6.99 5.89
CA TRP A 116 1.21 -7.81 4.68
C TRP A 116 2.34 -8.84 4.66
N ARG A 117 3.40 -8.67 5.47
CA ARG A 117 4.50 -9.62 5.59
C ARG A 117 4.12 -10.85 6.42
N MET A 118 3.16 -10.70 7.32
CA MET A 118 2.62 -11.78 8.15
C MET A 118 1.42 -12.50 7.51
N GLN A 119 0.94 -12.01 6.36
CA GLN A 119 -0.20 -12.62 5.67
C GLN A 119 0.20 -13.94 5.00
N PRO A 120 -0.70 -14.94 4.96
CA PRO A 120 -0.40 -16.29 4.48
C PRO A 120 -0.08 -16.38 2.97
N PHE A 121 -0.35 -15.32 2.22
CA PHE A 121 -0.04 -15.19 0.79
C PHE A 121 1.18 -14.31 0.52
N SER A 122 1.84 -13.80 1.56
CA SER A 122 3.06 -13.02 1.42
C SER A 122 4.18 -13.88 0.84
N HIS A 123 4.89 -13.37 -0.17
CA HIS A 123 6.07 -14.02 -0.74
C HIS A 123 7.29 -13.94 0.20
N VAL A 124 7.18 -13.31 1.37
CA VAL A 124 8.23 -13.27 2.39
C VAL A 124 8.37 -14.67 3.00
N GLY A 125 8.99 -15.59 2.27
CA GLY A 125 9.21 -17.00 2.62
C GLY A 125 10.26 -17.24 3.71
N GLY A 126 10.37 -16.34 4.69
CA GLY A 126 11.29 -16.50 5.83
C GLY A 126 10.83 -17.59 6.80
N PRO A 127 11.68 -18.08 7.71
CA PRO A 127 11.34 -19.13 8.69
C PRO A 127 10.05 -18.87 9.49
N GLY A 128 9.66 -17.61 9.70
CA GLY A 128 8.41 -17.20 10.37
C GLY A 128 7.14 -17.20 9.51
N SER A 129 7.25 -17.37 8.18
CA SER A 129 6.10 -17.44 7.26
C SER A 129 5.54 -18.84 7.06
N ARG A 130 6.17 -19.85 7.69
CA ARG A 130 5.72 -21.24 7.57
C ARG A 130 4.36 -21.36 8.26
N PRO A 131 3.33 -21.91 7.58
CA PRO A 131 2.03 -22.09 8.21
C PRO A 131 2.19 -22.86 9.53
N MET A 132 1.59 -22.35 10.61
CA MET A 132 1.52 -23.06 11.88
C MET A 132 0.87 -24.44 11.61
N ARG A 133 1.58 -25.53 11.94
CA ARG A 133 1.02 -26.88 11.81
C ARG A 133 -0.07 -27.04 12.86
N MET A 134 -1.33 -26.87 12.47
CA MET A 134 -2.44 -27.27 13.32
C MET A 134 -2.44 -28.80 13.48
N PRO A 135 -2.46 -29.33 14.71
CA PRO A 135 -2.61 -30.77 14.92
C PRO A 135 -3.97 -31.21 14.37
N ALA A 136 -3.97 -32.33 13.63
CA ALA A 136 -5.20 -32.87 13.07
C ALA A 136 -6.22 -33.14 14.18
N MET A 137 -7.39 -32.49 14.10
CA MET A 137 -8.54 -32.84 14.93
C MET A 137 -8.85 -34.32 14.70
N ARG A 138 -8.63 -35.14 15.74
CA ARG A 138 -9.01 -36.55 15.71
C ARG A 138 -10.52 -36.60 15.54
N ARG A 139 -10.99 -37.11 14.39
CA ARG A 139 -12.40 -37.46 14.23
C ARG A 139 -12.72 -38.54 15.26
N ALA A 140 -13.64 -38.23 16.17
CA ALA A 140 -14.20 -39.24 17.07
C ALA A 140 -14.94 -40.27 16.21
N ALA A 141 -14.64 -41.55 16.46
CA ALA A 141 -15.27 -42.70 15.82
C ALA A 141 -16.70 -42.91 16.32
#